data_AF-A0A101WW24-F1
#
_entry.id   AF-A0A101WW24-F1
#
_cell.length_a   1.000
_cell.length_b   1.000
_cell.length_c   1.000
_cell.angle_alpha   90.00
_cell.angle_beta   90.00
_cell.angle_gamma   90.00
#
_symmetry.space_group_name_H-M   'P 1'
#
loop_
_entity.id
_entity.type
_entity.pdbx_description
1 polymer ?
#
loop_
_entity_poly.entity_id
_entity_poly.type
_entity_poly.pdbx_seq_one_letter_code
_entity_poly.pdbx_strand_id
1 'polypeptide(L)'
;MPSISQVKDISSIVNELRSKGFSKFDIYLMIKTIKPDARIEYLLTPSELDLVNRVNKLKSELYRMRTVLYDLEKRVKRRHELVMGVYEELTAIVDQ
;
A
#
# COMPACT_ATOMS: atom_id res chain seq x y z
N MET A 1 -31.69 -4.36 27.82
CA MET A 1 -30.48 -4.68 27.04
C MET A 1 -30.53 -3.88 25.75
N PRO A 2 -29.57 -2.99 25.44
CA PRO A 2 -29.57 -2.31 24.15
C PRO A 2 -29.26 -3.32 23.04
N SER A 3 -30.03 -3.26 21.95
CA SER A 3 -29.99 -4.20 20.84
C SER A 3 -28.72 -4.07 19.99
N ILE A 4 -28.33 -5.21 19.41
CA ILE A 4 -27.21 -5.39 18.49
C ILE A 4 -27.39 -4.50 17.25
N SER A 5 -26.29 -3.85 16.84
CA SER A 5 -26.05 -3.07 15.60
C SER A 5 -26.39 -1.57 15.58
N GLN A 6 -25.81 -0.80 16.51
CA GLN A 6 -25.48 0.60 16.19
C GLN A 6 -24.28 0.67 15.24
N VAL A 7 -24.39 0.09 14.05
CA VAL A 7 -23.50 0.50 12.95
C VAL A 7 -24.01 1.86 12.52
N LYS A 8 -23.46 2.92 13.11
CA LYS A 8 -23.76 4.28 12.67
C LYS A 8 -23.45 4.34 11.18
N ASP A 9 -24.45 4.71 10.37
CA ASP A 9 -24.24 4.96 8.95
C ASP A 9 -23.12 6.00 8.77
N ILE A 10 -22.38 5.92 7.66
CA ILE A 10 -21.22 6.80 7.39
C ILE A 10 -21.61 8.27 7.54
N SER A 11 -22.82 8.64 7.09
CA SER A 11 -23.36 9.99 7.26
C SER A 11 -23.46 10.42 8.74
N SER A 12 -23.91 9.51 9.61
CA SER A 12 -24.00 9.75 11.07
C SER A 12 -22.61 9.96 11.68
N ILE A 13 -21.63 9.14 11.30
CA ILE A 13 -20.24 9.27 11.75
C ILE A 13 -19.63 10.59 11.29
N VAL A 14 -19.82 10.96 10.02
CA VAL A 14 -19.33 12.23 9.47
C VAL A 14 -19.92 13.42 10.25
N ASN A 15 -21.23 13.41 10.53
CA ASN A 15 -21.88 14.47 11.27
C ASN A 15 -21.39 14.55 12.73
N GLU A 16 -21.19 13.40 13.37
CA GLU A 16 -20.61 13.35 14.71
C GLU A 16 -19.21 13.95 14.73
N LEU A 17 -18.33 13.58 13.79
CA LEU A 17 -16.97 14.13 13.73
C LEU A 17 -16.97 15.63 13.40
N ARG A 18 -17.86 16.09 12.52
CA ARG A 18 -18.05 17.54 12.27
C ARG A 18 -18.46 18.28 13.55
N SER A 19 -19.37 17.72 14.35
CA SER A 19 -19.79 18.34 15.61
C SER A 19 -18.67 18.43 16.65
N LYS A 20 -17.66 17.56 16.54
CA LYS A 20 -16.43 17.58 17.35
C LYS A 20 -15.35 18.54 16.79
N GLY A 21 -15.63 19.24 15.69
CA GLY A 21 -14.73 20.25 15.12
C GLY A 21 -13.68 19.70 14.14
N PHE A 22 -13.76 18.43 13.73
CA PHE A 22 -12.83 17.89 12.73
C PHE A 22 -13.08 18.49 11.34
N SER A 23 -12.01 18.79 10.60
CA SER A 23 -12.12 19.27 9.23
C SER A 23 -12.63 18.15 8.30
N LYS A 24 -13.15 18.51 7.12
CA LYS A 24 -13.59 17.51 6.15
C LYS A 24 -12.46 16.58 5.71
N PHE A 25 -11.24 17.12 5.60
CA PHE A 25 -10.05 16.35 5.25
C PHE A 25 -9.67 15.36 6.35
N ASP A 26 -9.66 15.80 7.62
CA ASP A 26 -9.38 14.90 8.76
C ASP A 26 -10.39 13.76 8.82
N ILE A 27 -11.69 14.08 8.67
CA ILE A 27 -12.76 13.10 8.64
C ILE A 27 -12.56 12.10 7.49
N TYR A 28 -12.19 12.60 6.31
CA TYR A 28 -11.88 11.74 5.17
C TYR A 28 -10.75 10.77 5.50
N LEU A 29 -9.63 11.26 6.04
CA LEU A 29 -8.48 10.42 6.40
C LEU A 29 -8.83 9.38 7.47
N MET A 30 -9.53 9.78 8.52
CA MET A 30 -9.94 8.88 9.61
C MET A 30 -10.85 7.76 9.09
N ILE A 31 -11.90 8.11 8.34
CA ILE A 31 -12.85 7.11 7.84
C ILE A 31 -12.18 6.21 6.79
N LYS A 32 -11.39 6.75 5.84
CA LYS A 32 -10.69 5.91 4.84
C LYS A 32 -9.65 4.98 5.46
N THR A 33 -9.09 5.32 6.61
CA THR A 33 -8.15 4.43 7.33
C THR A 33 -8.87 3.21 7.91
N ILE A 34 -10.08 3.40 8.46
CA ILE A 34 -10.85 2.33 9.11
C ILE A 34 -11.70 1.56 8.08
N LYS A 35 -12.25 2.27 7.09
CA LYS A 35 -13.15 1.76 6.06
C LYS A 35 -12.73 2.28 4.68
N PRO A 36 -11.71 1.67 4.05
CA PRO A 36 -11.14 2.14 2.78
C PRO A 36 -12.13 2.20 1.61
N ASP A 37 -13.16 1.36 1.64
CA ASP A 37 -14.24 1.23 0.66
C ASP A 37 -15.35 2.29 0.80
N ALA A 38 -15.33 3.08 1.89
CA ALA A 38 -16.30 4.15 2.11
C ALA A 38 -16.25 5.19 0.97
N ARG A 39 -17.41 5.49 0.36
CA ARG A 39 -17.54 6.51 -0.69
C ARG A 39 -17.79 7.88 -0.08
N ILE A 40 -16.71 8.59 0.24
CA ILE A 40 -16.73 9.87 0.96
C ILE A 40 -15.85 10.95 0.32
N GLU A 41 -15.51 10.76 -0.95
CA GLU A 41 -14.70 11.69 -1.75
C GLU A 41 -15.34 13.07 -1.85
N TYR A 42 -16.66 13.18 -1.64
CA TYR A 42 -17.40 14.45 -1.55
C TYR A 42 -16.94 15.35 -0.39
N LEU A 43 -16.17 14.81 0.57
CA LEU A 43 -15.55 15.60 1.64
C LEU A 43 -14.32 16.39 1.16
N LEU A 44 -13.71 15.97 0.06
CA LEU A 44 -12.48 16.56 -0.45
C LEU A 44 -12.76 17.73 -1.39
N THR A 45 -11.88 18.73 -1.35
CA THR A 45 -11.74 19.71 -2.44
C THR A 45 -11.12 19.05 -3.69
N PRO A 46 -11.26 19.65 -4.88
CA PRO A 46 -10.64 19.13 -6.09
C PRO A 46 -9.12 18.93 -5.97
N SER A 47 -8.42 19.85 -5.30
CA SER A 47 -6.97 19.77 -5.07
C SER A 47 -6.59 18.65 -4.10
N GLU A 48 -7.36 18.44 -3.03
CA GLU A 48 -7.11 17.33 -2.09
C GLU A 48 -7.39 15.98 -2.76
N LEU A 49 -8.44 15.89 -3.59
CA LEU A 49 -8.74 14.68 -4.35
C LEU A 49 -7.63 14.36 -5.36
N ASP A 50 -7.11 15.35 -6.08
CA ASP A 50 -5.95 15.18 -6.97
C ASP A 50 -4.72 14.65 -6.20
N LEU A 51 -4.40 15.26 -5.06
CA LEU A 51 -3.29 14.83 -4.22
C LEU A 51 -3.46 13.38 -3.75
N VAL A 52 -4.64 12.99 -3.27
CA VAL A 52 -4.95 11.61 -2.84
C VAL A 52 -4.78 10.65 -4.02
N ASN A 53 -5.26 10.99 -5.21
CA ASN A 53 -5.12 10.17 -6.40
C ASN A 53 -3.65 9.99 -6.81
N ARG A 54 -2.84 11.06 -6.74
CA ARG A 54 -1.40 11.02 -7.01
C ARG A 54 -0.67 10.13 -6.00
N VAL A 55 -0.99 10.25 -4.70
CA VAL A 55 -0.44 9.38 -3.65
C VAL A 55 -0.79 7.92 -3.89
N ASN A 56 -2.03 7.62 -4.28
CA ASN A 56 -2.45 6.26 -4.61
C ASN A 56 -1.68 5.70 -5.82
N LYS A 57 -1.46 6.50 -6.86
CA LYS A 57 -0.65 6.11 -8.02
C LYS A 57 0.79 5.80 -7.62
N LEU A 58 1.42 6.66 -6.82
CA LEU A 58 2.77 6.45 -6.31
C LEU A 58 2.86 5.17 -5.46
N LYS A 59 1.86 4.90 -4.62
CA LYS A 59 1.77 3.66 -3.85
C LYS A 59 1.72 2.42 -4.75
N SER A 60 0.92 2.43 -5.81
CA SER A 60 0.87 1.33 -6.78
C SER A 60 2.20 1.13 -7.51
N GLU A 61 2.87 2.22 -7.91
CA GLU A 61 4.18 2.18 -8.55
C GLU A 61 5.25 1.60 -7.61
N LEU A 62 5.24 1.98 -6.32
CA LEU A 62 6.13 1.41 -5.30
C LEU A 62 5.95 -0.11 -5.14
N TYR A 63 4.71 -0.60 -5.11
CA TYR A 63 4.46 -2.05 -5.07
C TYR A 63 5.01 -2.75 -6.30
N ARG A 64 4.82 -2.18 -7.50
CA ARG A 64 5.36 -2.74 -8.74
C ARG A 64 6.89 -2.78 -8.70
N MET A 65 7.54 -1.70 -8.27
CA MET A 65 9.00 -1.65 -8.14
C MET A 65 9.51 -2.70 -7.16
N ARG A 66 8.81 -2.91 -6.03
CA ARG A 66 9.15 -3.96 -5.07
C ARG A 66 9.10 -5.36 -5.70
N THR A 67 8.08 -5.66 -6.51
CA THR A 67 8.00 -6.94 -7.22
C THR A 67 9.16 -7.11 -8.21
N VAL A 68 9.45 -6.08 -9.01
CA VAL A 68 10.56 -6.11 -9.97
C VAL A 68 11.90 -6.33 -9.28
N LEU A 69 12.11 -5.68 -8.13
CA LEU A 69 13.31 -5.85 -7.31
C LEU A 69 13.45 -7.30 -6.82
N TYR A 70 12.38 -7.87 -6.26
CA TYR A 70 12.36 -9.26 -5.81
C TYR A 70 12.69 -10.25 -6.93
N ASP A 71 12.13 -10.05 -8.12
CA ASP A 71 12.41 -10.89 -9.29
C ASP A 71 13.85 -10.72 -9.81
N LEU A 72 14.42 -9.52 -9.71
CA LEU A 72 15.83 -9.27 -9.99
C LEU A 72 16.74 -10.01 -9.02
N GLU A 73 16.50 -9.87 -7.71
CA GLU A 73 17.28 -10.55 -6.66
C GLU A 73 17.30 -12.06 -6.87
N LYS A 74 16.14 -12.66 -7.15
CA LYS A 74 16.03 -14.10 -7.43
C LYS A 74 16.82 -14.53 -8.66
N ARG A 75 16.82 -13.71 -9.74
CA ARG A 75 17.59 -13.99 -10.95
C ARG A 75 19.09 -13.87 -10.73
N VAL A 76 19.53 -12.85 -9.99
CA VAL A 76 20.94 -12.65 -9.64
C VAL A 76 21.44 -13.82 -8.80
N LYS A 77 20.69 -14.23 -7.77
CA LYS A 77 21.06 -15.37 -6.92
C LYS A 77 21.26 -16.66 -7.72
N ARG A 78 20.30 -17.01 -8.58
CA ARG A 78 20.41 -18.20 -9.46
C ARG A 78 21.62 -18.13 -10.38
N ARG A 79 21.90 -16.96 -10.97
CA ARG A 79 23.08 -16.78 -11.81
C ARG A 79 24.37 -16.93 -11.02
N HIS A 80 24.41 -16.39 -9.80
CA HIS A 80 25.56 -16.53 -8.91
C HIS A 80 25.83 -18.00 -8.56
N GLU A 81 24.80 -18.75 -8.17
CA GLU A 81 24.90 -20.19 -7.89
C GLU A 81 25.46 -20.97 -9.09
N LEU A 82 24.99 -20.68 -10.31
CA LEU A 82 25.51 -21.29 -11.54
C LEU A 82 26.98 -20.96 -11.78
N VAL A 83 27.37 -19.69 -11.63
CA VAL A 83 28.77 -19.26 -11.82
C VAL A 83 29.68 -19.93 -10.79
N MET A 84 29.25 -20.05 -9.54
CA MET A 84 30.02 -20.73 -8.50
C MET A 84 30.20 -22.22 -8.80
N GLY A 85 29.15 -22.91 -9.27
CA GLY A 85 29.28 -24.31 -9.68
C GLY A 85 30.30 -24.51 -10.80
N VAL A 86 30.26 -23.66 -11.84
CA VAL A 86 31.27 -23.71 -12.93
C VAL A 86 32.67 -23.38 -12.41
N TYR A 87 32.81 -22.41 -11.51
CA TYR A 87 34.10 -22.06 -10.91
C TYR A 87 34.70 -23.22 -10.12
N GLU A 88 33.89 -23.92 -9.31
CA GLU A 88 34.30 -25.11 -8.56
C GLU A 88 34.77 -26.24 -9.49
N GLU A 89 34.01 -26.51 -10.55
CA GLU A 89 34.38 -27.50 -11.58
C GLU A 89 35.73 -27.18 -12.24
N LEU A 90 35.94 -25.92 -12.63
CA LEU A 90 37.19 -25.48 -13.26
C LEU A 90 38.38 -25.56 -12.30
N THR A 91 38.19 -25.18 -11.03
CA THR A 91 39.25 -25.25 -10.02
C THR A 91 39.69 -26.69 -9.79
N ALA A 92 38.73 -27.62 -9.71
CA ALA A 92 39.02 -29.05 -9.55
C ALA A 92 39.81 -29.65 -10.72
N ILE A 93 39.68 -29.11 -11.94
CA ILE A 93 40.46 -29.52 -13.11
C ILE A 93 41.90 -28.98 -13.03
N VAL A 94 42.08 -27.76 -12.54
CA VAL A 94 43.39 -27.10 -12.47
C VAL A 94 44.27 -27.68 -11.34
N ASP A 95 43.65 -28.16 -10.26
CA ASP A 95 44.36 -28.75 -9.11
C ASP A 95 44.74 -30.24 -9.30
N GLN A 96 44.42 -30.85 -10.44
CA GLN A 96 44.84 -32.20 -10.85
C GLN A 96 46.15 -32.19 -11.65
#